data_AF-A0A1H7R1K7-F1
#
_entry.id   AF-A0A1H7R1K7-F1
#
_cell.length_a   1.000
_cell.length_b   1.000
_cell.length_c   1.000
_cell.angle_alpha   90.00
_cell.angle_beta   90.00
_cell.angle_gamma   90.00
#
_symmetry.space_group_name_H-M   'P 1'
#
loop_
_entity.id
_entity.type
_entity.pdbx_description
1 polymer ?
#
loop_
_entity_poly.entity_id
_entity_poly.type
_entity_poly.pdbx_seq_one_letter_code
_entity_poly.pdbx_strand_id
1 'polypeptide(L)'
;MIVTTIKKSERKPAGSFVNISRMDYELVLNVLRLLEETGMDDEELSFLLGKRNQYFFDVIDPRKKQKLKTDQVDPLAAIMGKPHREIMPLDIKPDEMIQLHHATRKVNEENNTITYSHIVYPQDGGDGIKIIWQKTFVTGVRRKVNDAVHAFLEEKIGAGYFAKPRLALTVYLELKDELTADSLSAADLEKSLAVLTRTGGPLMRSKIDTQLHYHKNLLFSNFVVSPLT
;
A
#
# COMPACT_ATOMS: atom_id res chain seq x y z
N MET A 1 -9.16 -0.51 4.63
CA MET A 1 -9.68 0.14 3.40
C MET A 1 -9.82 1.64 3.63
N ILE A 2 -9.42 2.44 2.64
CA ILE A 2 -9.61 3.90 2.65
C ILE A 2 -10.92 4.19 1.92
N VAL A 3 -11.80 4.96 2.55
CA VAL A 3 -13.05 5.43 1.94
C VAL A 3 -12.86 6.85 1.45
N THR A 4 -13.15 7.08 0.18
CA THR A 4 -13.13 8.42 -0.43
C THR A 4 -14.55 8.95 -0.52
N THR A 5 -14.78 10.19 -0.08
CA THR A 5 -16.07 10.87 -0.22
C THR A 5 -15.87 12.24 -0.83
N ILE A 6 -16.66 12.52 -1.86
CA ILE A 6 -16.66 13.79 -2.59
C ILE A 6 -17.99 14.50 -2.34
N LYS A 7 -17.95 15.76 -1.92
CA LYS A 7 -19.12 16.58 -1.62
C LYS A 7 -18.97 17.97 -2.22
N LYS A 8 -20.07 18.57 -2.68
CA LYS A 8 -20.10 20.01 -2.96
C LYS A 8 -19.83 20.79 -1.67
N SER A 9 -19.09 21.88 -1.77
CA SER A 9 -18.81 22.79 -0.66
C SER A 9 -18.95 24.21 -1.13
N GLU A 10 -19.80 24.97 -0.46
CA GLU A 10 -19.86 26.41 -0.62
C GLU A 10 -18.47 27.02 -0.37
N ARG A 11 -18.19 28.11 -1.10
CA ARG A 11 -16.93 28.82 -0.97
C ARG A 11 -16.78 29.41 0.43
N LYS A 12 -15.70 29.02 1.10
CA LYS A 12 -15.36 29.49 2.44
C LYS A 12 -14.42 30.69 2.38
N PRO A 13 -14.38 31.53 3.44
CA PRO A 13 -13.43 32.63 3.54
C PRO A 13 -11.99 32.15 3.31
N ALA A 14 -11.19 33.01 2.68
CA ALA A 14 -9.79 32.72 2.39
C ALA A 14 -9.06 32.28 3.66
N GLY A 15 -8.42 31.11 3.61
CA GLY A 15 -7.60 30.55 4.68
C GLY A 15 -6.27 30.05 4.12
N SER A 16 -5.43 29.48 4.99
CA SER A 16 -4.20 28.84 4.54
C SER A 16 -4.49 27.69 3.57
N PHE A 17 -3.61 27.55 2.57
CA PHE A 17 -3.68 26.50 1.57
C PHE A 17 -2.33 25.79 1.48
N VAL A 18 -2.37 24.54 1.04
CA VAL A 18 -1.18 23.76 0.71
C VAL A 18 -1.07 23.71 -0.80
N ASN A 19 0.06 24.15 -1.33
CA ASN A 19 0.34 24.09 -2.76
C ASN A 19 1.08 22.78 -3.08
N ILE A 20 0.52 21.95 -3.94
CA ILE A 20 1.11 20.66 -4.36
C ILE A 20 1.08 20.51 -5.87
N SER A 21 1.93 19.64 -6.40
CA SER A 21 1.90 19.25 -7.82
C SER A 21 0.56 18.61 -8.14
N ARG A 22 -0.10 19.07 -9.21
CA ARG A 22 -1.35 18.48 -9.70
C ARG A 22 -1.12 17.04 -10.16
N MET A 23 0.04 16.75 -10.75
CA MET A 23 0.46 15.40 -11.14
C MET A 23 0.49 14.45 -9.94
N ASP A 24 1.15 14.86 -8.85
CA ASP A 24 1.24 14.03 -7.63
C ASP A 24 -0.14 13.83 -7.00
N TYR A 25 -0.96 14.87 -7.01
CA TYR A 25 -2.31 14.84 -6.45
C TYR A 25 -3.24 13.88 -7.20
N GLU A 26 -3.26 13.97 -8.52
CA GLU A 26 -4.11 13.15 -9.39
C GLU A 26 -3.61 11.70 -9.42
N LEU A 27 -2.30 11.47 -9.28
CA LEU A 27 -1.74 10.13 -9.07
C LEU A 27 -2.29 9.51 -7.77
N VAL A 28 -2.35 10.26 -6.67
CA VAL A 28 -2.94 9.77 -5.41
C VAL A 28 -4.42 9.44 -5.59
N LEU A 29 -5.18 10.28 -6.29
CA LEU A 29 -6.59 10.01 -6.59
C LEU A 29 -6.77 8.74 -7.44
N ASN A 30 -5.94 8.55 -8.46
CA ASN A 30 -5.96 7.34 -9.29
C ASN A 30 -5.61 6.10 -8.47
N VAL A 31 -4.60 6.15 -7.61
CA VAL A 31 -4.25 5.01 -6.73
C VAL A 31 -5.40 4.70 -5.78
N LEU A 32 -6.04 5.69 -5.17
CA LEU A 32 -7.19 5.48 -4.29
C LEU A 32 -8.37 4.84 -5.02
N ARG A 33 -8.65 5.27 -6.27
CA ARG A 33 -9.68 4.65 -7.12
C ARG A 33 -9.33 3.20 -7.43
N LEU A 34 -8.09 2.91 -7.80
CA LEU A 34 -7.64 1.56 -8.12
C LEU A 34 -7.71 0.63 -6.90
N LEU A 35 -7.39 1.11 -5.70
CA LEU A 35 -7.56 0.33 -4.47
C LEU A 35 -9.01 -0.09 -4.25
N GLU A 36 -9.97 0.82 -4.52
CA GLU A 36 -11.40 0.51 -4.47
C GLU A 36 -11.80 -0.50 -5.56
N GLU A 37 -11.34 -0.30 -6.80
CA GLU A 37 -11.61 -1.20 -7.93
C GLU A 37 -11.07 -2.62 -7.71
N THR A 38 -9.87 -2.76 -7.13
CA THR A 38 -9.24 -4.07 -6.88
C THR A 38 -9.63 -4.68 -5.54
N GLY A 39 -10.35 -3.95 -4.68
CA GLY A 39 -10.65 -4.35 -3.31
C GLY A 39 -9.42 -4.45 -2.40
N MET A 40 -8.28 -3.88 -2.82
CA MET A 40 -7.02 -3.92 -2.07
C MET A 40 -7.04 -2.82 -1.01
N ASP A 41 -6.65 -3.13 0.22
CA ASP A 41 -6.51 -2.10 1.24
C ASP A 41 -5.12 -1.43 1.26
N ASP A 42 -4.99 -0.35 2.03
CA ASP A 42 -3.73 0.40 2.09
C ASP A 42 -2.61 -0.36 2.83
N GLU A 43 -2.94 -1.35 3.65
CA GLU A 43 -1.97 -2.18 4.35
C GLU A 43 -1.39 -3.20 3.38
N GLU A 44 -2.23 -3.81 2.56
CA GLU A 44 -1.83 -4.65 1.44
C GLU A 44 -0.95 -3.90 0.44
N LEU A 45 -1.36 -2.70 0.03
CA LEU A 45 -0.53 -1.85 -0.84
C LEU A 45 0.81 -1.53 -0.17
N SER A 46 0.80 -1.11 1.11
CA SER A 46 2.03 -0.80 1.84
C SER A 46 2.95 -2.01 1.96
N PHE A 47 2.39 -3.19 2.19
CA PHE A 47 3.09 -4.47 2.26
C PHE A 47 3.77 -4.80 0.92
N LEU A 48 3.05 -4.70 -0.20
CA LEU A 48 3.61 -4.96 -1.53
C LEU A 48 4.69 -3.94 -1.92
N LEU A 49 4.58 -2.68 -1.46
CA LEU A 49 5.64 -1.67 -1.60
C LEU A 49 6.86 -1.94 -0.70
N GLY A 50 6.83 -2.99 0.13
CA GLY A 50 7.87 -3.30 1.11
C GLY A 50 7.95 -2.28 2.24
N LYS A 51 6.87 -1.52 2.50
CA LYS A 51 6.82 -0.49 3.54
C LYS A 51 6.09 -1.02 4.77
N ARG A 52 6.16 -0.26 5.86
CA ARG A 52 5.42 -0.58 7.10
C ARG A 52 3.91 -0.47 6.87
N ASN A 53 3.11 -1.16 7.68
CA ASN A 53 1.66 -1.04 7.63
C ASN A 53 1.25 0.45 7.76
N GLN A 54 0.20 0.82 7.04
CA GLN A 54 -0.38 2.17 7.01
C GLN A 54 0.52 3.23 6.36
N TYR A 55 1.63 2.83 5.73
CA TYR A 55 2.56 3.77 5.11
C TYR A 55 1.89 4.64 4.06
N PHE A 56 1.12 4.05 3.14
CA PHE A 56 0.48 4.81 2.07
C PHE A 56 -0.49 5.87 2.62
N PHE A 57 -1.33 5.50 3.59
CA PHE A 57 -2.28 6.43 4.20
C PHE A 57 -1.59 7.61 4.93
N ASP A 58 -0.41 7.39 5.51
CA ASP A 58 0.38 8.46 6.13
C ASP A 58 1.00 9.43 5.10
N VAL A 59 1.32 8.93 3.91
CA VAL A 59 1.96 9.72 2.83
C VAL A 59 0.96 10.62 2.11
N ILE A 60 -0.30 10.21 2.03
CA ILE A 60 -1.37 10.98 1.38
C ILE A 60 -1.99 12.06 2.29
N ASP A 61 -1.33 12.48 3.39
CA ASP A 61 -1.85 13.56 4.24
C ASP A 61 -1.91 14.89 3.43
N PRO A 62 -3.10 15.47 3.17
CA PRO A 62 -3.25 16.66 2.32
C PRO A 62 -2.71 17.93 2.97
N ARG A 63 -2.35 17.88 4.26
CA ARG A 63 -1.72 19.00 4.98
C ARG A 63 -0.23 19.12 4.68
N LYS A 64 0.38 18.10 4.08
CA LYS A 64 1.80 18.04 3.76
C LYS A 64 1.97 18.12 2.24
N LYS A 65 3.15 18.58 1.79
CA LYS A 65 3.53 18.42 0.39
C LYS A 65 3.65 16.93 0.11
N GLN A 66 2.66 16.38 -0.60
CA GLN A 66 2.66 14.98 -1.01
C GLN A 66 3.71 14.79 -2.09
N LYS A 67 4.50 13.72 -1.96
CA LYS A 67 5.39 13.27 -3.04
C LYS A 67 5.58 11.78 -2.91
N LEU A 68 4.87 11.02 -3.75
CA LEU A 68 5.22 9.62 -3.97
C LEU A 68 6.57 9.61 -4.67
N LYS A 69 7.52 8.87 -4.12
CA LYS A 69 8.86 8.72 -4.72
C LYS A 69 8.82 7.69 -5.84
N THR A 70 9.81 7.74 -6.73
CA THR A 70 9.95 6.77 -7.84
C THR A 70 9.89 5.32 -7.36
N ASP A 71 10.54 4.98 -6.24
CA ASP A 71 10.49 3.64 -5.62
C ASP A 71 9.10 3.20 -5.14
N GLN A 72 8.13 4.12 -5.12
CA GLN A 72 6.75 3.90 -4.71
C GLN A 72 5.80 3.92 -5.91
N VAL A 73 6.14 4.65 -6.97
CA VAL A 73 5.32 4.82 -8.18
C VAL A 73 5.57 3.69 -9.19
N ASP A 74 6.84 3.36 -9.44
CA ASP A 74 7.24 2.32 -10.39
C ASP A 74 6.55 0.97 -10.16
N PRO A 75 6.46 0.44 -8.92
CA PRO A 75 5.82 -0.86 -8.69
C PRO A 75 4.29 -0.84 -8.83
N LEU A 76 3.63 0.33 -8.91
CA LEU A 76 2.16 0.40 -8.92
C LEU A 76 1.54 -0.32 -10.12
N ALA A 77 2.19 -0.28 -11.29
CA ALA A 77 1.71 -0.99 -12.48
C ALA A 77 1.60 -2.50 -12.24
N ALA A 78 2.65 -3.09 -11.67
CA ALA A 78 2.67 -4.50 -11.32
C ALA A 78 1.68 -4.83 -10.19
N ILE A 79 1.61 -4.00 -9.15
CA ILE A 79 0.71 -4.20 -8.00
C ILE A 79 -0.75 -4.20 -8.45
N MET A 80 -1.15 -3.22 -9.27
CA MET A 80 -2.53 -3.05 -9.71
C MET A 80 -2.88 -3.95 -10.91
N GLY A 81 -1.89 -4.59 -11.55
CA GLY A 81 -2.10 -5.32 -12.80
C GLY A 81 -2.58 -4.42 -13.95
N LYS A 82 -2.13 -3.17 -13.96
CA LYS A 82 -2.54 -2.13 -14.92
C LYS A 82 -1.32 -1.53 -15.60
N PRO A 83 -1.39 -1.15 -16.89
CA PRO A 83 -0.29 -0.44 -17.54
C PRO A 83 -0.09 0.94 -16.93
N HIS A 84 1.14 1.46 -16.93
CA HIS A 84 1.46 2.77 -16.33
C HIS A 84 0.56 3.92 -16.81
N ARG A 85 0.11 3.90 -18.07
CA ARG A 85 -0.79 4.92 -18.64
C ARG A 85 -2.18 4.98 -17.97
N GLU A 86 -2.60 3.90 -17.31
CA GLU A 86 -3.87 3.83 -16.57
C GLU A 86 -3.72 4.27 -15.11
N ILE A 87 -2.48 4.46 -14.64
CA ILE A 87 -2.14 4.88 -13.28
C ILE A 87 -1.67 6.34 -13.27
N MET A 88 -0.76 6.68 -14.19
CA MET A 88 -0.15 8.00 -14.31
C MET A 88 -1.13 8.98 -14.98
N PRO A 89 -1.33 10.18 -14.42
CA PRO A 89 -2.19 11.19 -15.03
C PRO A 89 -1.43 11.96 -16.13
N LEU A 90 -1.35 11.35 -17.31
CA LEU A 90 -0.52 11.80 -18.44
C LEU A 90 -1.02 13.08 -19.13
N ASP A 91 -2.22 13.53 -18.82
CA ASP A 91 -2.88 14.72 -19.39
C ASP A 91 -2.55 16.03 -18.66
N ILE A 92 -1.81 15.95 -17.55
CA ILE A 92 -1.45 17.10 -16.72
C ILE A 92 -0.15 17.72 -17.21
N LYS A 93 -0.12 19.04 -17.32
CA LYS A 93 1.08 19.78 -17.73
C LYS A 93 2.17 19.68 -16.64
N PRO A 94 3.46 19.63 -17.03
CA PRO A 94 4.55 19.75 -16.07
C PRO A 94 4.40 21.02 -15.22
N ASP A 95 4.79 20.93 -13.95
CA ASP A 95 4.78 22.04 -12.98
C ASP A 95 3.41 22.66 -12.69
N GLU A 96 2.32 22.04 -13.15
CA GLU A 96 0.98 22.46 -12.79
C GLU A 96 0.75 22.21 -11.29
N MET A 97 0.26 23.23 -10.59
CA MET A 97 0.04 23.20 -9.15
C MET A 97 -1.45 23.29 -8.82
N ILE A 98 -1.84 22.61 -7.75
CA ILE A 98 -3.19 22.67 -7.17
C ILE A 98 -3.12 23.14 -5.73
N GLN A 99 -4.08 23.99 -5.35
CA GLN A 99 -4.22 24.50 -4.00
C GLN A 99 -5.23 23.67 -3.22
N LEU A 100 -4.77 23.05 -2.14
CA LEU A 100 -5.65 22.35 -1.19
C LEU A 100 -6.00 23.29 -0.05
N HIS A 101 -7.26 23.72 -0.01
CA HIS A 101 -7.77 24.62 1.02
C HIS A 101 -8.36 23.85 2.19
N HIS A 102 -8.30 24.43 3.38
CA HIS A 102 -8.90 23.86 4.60
C HIS A 102 -8.50 22.39 4.81
N ALA A 103 -7.23 22.06 4.54
CA ALA A 103 -6.69 20.73 4.76
C ALA A 103 -6.66 20.43 6.28
N THR A 104 -7.36 19.39 6.70
CA THR A 104 -7.48 19.01 8.12
C THR A 104 -7.27 17.52 8.31
N ARG A 105 -6.83 17.15 9.52
CA ARG A 105 -6.82 15.77 10.01
C ARG A 105 -7.64 15.71 11.29
N LYS A 106 -8.57 14.76 11.36
CA LYS A 106 -9.34 14.44 12.57
C LYS A 106 -9.04 13.01 12.98
N VAL A 107 -8.94 12.77 14.27
CA VAL A 107 -8.84 11.44 14.87
C VAL A 107 -10.11 11.24 15.69
N ASN A 108 -10.79 10.14 15.45
CA ASN A 108 -11.84 9.65 16.33
C ASN A 108 -11.28 8.41 17.05
N GLU A 109 -11.05 8.55 18.35
CA GLU A 109 -10.49 7.49 19.19
C GLU A 109 -11.50 6.39 19.48
N GLU A 110 -12.80 6.71 19.56
CA GLU A 110 -13.86 5.75 19.90
C GLU A 110 -13.99 4.63 18.86
N ASN A 111 -13.86 4.98 17.58
CA ASN A 111 -13.95 4.03 16.47
C ASN A 111 -12.61 3.86 15.72
N ASN A 112 -11.51 4.30 16.33
CA ASN A 112 -10.16 4.24 15.78
C ASN A 112 -10.11 4.64 14.29
N THR A 113 -10.61 5.84 13.98
CA THR A 113 -10.72 6.35 12.62
C THR A 113 -9.92 7.63 12.45
N ILE A 114 -9.13 7.70 11.37
CA ILE A 114 -8.48 8.94 10.94
C ILE A 114 -9.16 9.44 9.67
N THR A 115 -9.48 10.73 9.67
CA THR A 115 -10.11 11.42 8.54
C THR A 115 -9.23 12.57 8.09
N TYR A 116 -8.80 12.54 6.83
CA TYR A 116 -8.28 13.68 6.11
C TYR A 116 -9.39 14.36 5.33
N SER A 117 -9.38 15.69 5.27
CA SER A 117 -10.25 16.41 4.34
C SER A 117 -9.64 17.70 3.87
N HIS A 118 -9.95 18.09 2.65
CA HIS A 118 -9.55 19.36 2.04
C HIS A 118 -10.59 19.79 1.01
N ILE A 119 -10.46 21.01 0.51
CA ILE A 119 -11.33 21.58 -0.51
C ILE A 119 -10.47 22.01 -1.70
N VAL A 120 -10.90 21.65 -2.90
CA VAL A 120 -10.35 22.15 -4.16
C VAL A 120 -11.36 23.12 -4.75
N TYR A 121 -10.94 24.35 -5.05
CA TYR A 121 -11.79 25.32 -5.75
C TYR A 121 -11.48 25.31 -7.25
N PRO A 122 -12.49 25.50 -8.11
CA PRO A 122 -12.29 25.64 -9.54
C PRO A 122 -11.61 27.00 -9.85
N GLN A 123 -10.87 27.05 -10.96
CA GLN A 123 -10.02 28.20 -11.31
C GLN A 123 -10.82 29.46 -11.68
N ASP A 124 -12.03 29.28 -12.20
CA ASP A 124 -12.96 30.35 -12.61
C ASP A 124 -13.66 31.04 -11.43
N GLY A 125 -13.45 30.53 -10.20
CA GLY A 125 -14.04 31.09 -9.00
C GLY A 125 -15.48 30.64 -8.83
N GLY A 126 -15.68 29.61 -8.00
CA GLY A 126 -17.00 29.06 -7.71
C GLY A 126 -17.00 28.21 -6.44
N ASP A 127 -18.07 27.44 -6.26
CA ASP A 127 -18.14 26.46 -5.19
C ASP A 127 -17.06 25.40 -5.34
N GLY A 128 -16.50 25.00 -4.20
CA GLY A 128 -15.44 24.01 -4.14
C GLY A 128 -15.97 22.59 -4.08
N ILE A 129 -15.07 21.65 -4.31
CA ILE A 129 -15.29 20.25 -4.07
C ILE A 129 -14.54 19.89 -2.79
N LYS A 130 -15.29 19.44 -1.77
CA LYS A 130 -14.71 18.88 -0.55
C LYS A 130 -14.43 17.41 -0.75
N ILE A 131 -13.18 17.03 -0.54
CA ILE A 131 -12.69 15.66 -0.64
C ILE A 131 -12.33 15.19 0.76
N ILE A 132 -12.76 13.97 1.08
CA ILE A 132 -12.57 13.34 2.39
C ILE A 132 -11.98 11.97 2.15
N TRP A 133 -10.84 11.70 2.79
CA TRP A 133 -10.22 10.37 2.83
C TRP A 133 -10.29 9.87 4.27
N GLN A 134 -10.93 8.73 4.47
CA GLN A 134 -11.16 8.18 5.80
C GLN A 134 -10.61 6.76 5.88
N LYS A 135 -9.83 6.47 6.92
CA LYS A 135 -9.40 5.11 7.25
C LYS A 135 -9.85 4.75 8.65
N THR A 136 -10.57 3.64 8.77
CA THR A 136 -10.90 3.00 10.04
C THR A 136 -9.95 1.84 10.27
N PHE A 137 -9.30 1.83 11.43
CA PHE A 137 -8.31 0.84 11.80
C PHE A 137 -8.98 -0.28 12.61
N VAL A 138 -9.02 -1.46 12.01
CA VAL A 138 -9.61 -2.63 12.65
C VAL A 138 -8.50 -3.37 13.41
N THR A 139 -8.64 -3.50 14.73
CA THR A 139 -7.73 -4.27 15.57
C THR A 139 -8.36 -5.62 15.94
N GLY A 140 -7.53 -6.63 16.20
CA GLY A 140 -8.00 -7.92 16.76
C GLY A 140 -8.56 -8.92 15.75
N VAL A 141 -8.64 -8.60 14.45
CA VAL A 141 -9.06 -9.58 13.43
C VAL A 141 -7.93 -10.58 13.19
N ARG A 142 -8.12 -11.82 13.64
CA ARG A 142 -7.21 -12.92 13.33
C ARG A 142 -7.58 -13.53 11.97
N ARG A 143 -6.89 -13.12 10.91
CA ARG A 143 -6.94 -13.85 9.63
C ARG A 143 -6.37 -15.26 9.81
N LYS A 144 -7.08 -16.27 9.31
CA LYS A 144 -6.59 -17.65 9.19
C LYS A 144 -5.46 -17.66 8.15
N VAL A 145 -4.47 -18.54 8.33
CA VAL A 145 -3.46 -18.78 7.31
C VAL A 145 -4.14 -19.46 6.12
N ASN A 146 -3.82 -19.02 4.90
CA ASN A 146 -4.25 -19.68 3.69
C ASN A 146 -3.27 -20.83 3.39
N ASP A 147 -3.76 -22.07 3.46
CA ASP A 147 -2.93 -23.27 3.38
C ASP A 147 -2.21 -23.39 2.02
N ALA A 148 -2.86 -22.97 0.93
CA ALA A 148 -2.27 -23.01 -0.41
C ALA A 148 -1.10 -22.02 -0.53
N VAL A 149 -1.28 -20.79 -0.05
CA VAL A 149 -0.19 -19.79 -0.02
C VAL A 149 0.95 -20.25 0.89
N HIS A 150 0.63 -20.86 2.03
CA HIS A 150 1.63 -21.33 2.96
C HIS A 150 2.48 -22.45 2.36
N ALA A 151 1.84 -23.46 1.77
CA ALA A 151 2.52 -24.58 1.10
C ALA A 151 3.41 -24.10 -0.05
N PHE A 152 2.92 -23.17 -0.88
CA PHE A 152 3.71 -22.54 -1.94
C PHE A 152 5.00 -21.91 -1.39
N LEU A 153 4.92 -21.17 -0.28
CA LEU A 153 6.10 -20.55 0.32
C LEU A 153 7.09 -21.57 0.88
N GLU A 154 6.61 -22.65 1.52
CA GLU A 154 7.46 -23.73 2.01
C GLU A 154 8.22 -24.42 0.88
N GLU A 155 7.54 -24.70 -0.24
CA GLU A 155 8.18 -25.26 -1.44
C GLU A 155 9.25 -24.31 -1.98
N LYS A 156 8.95 -23.02 -2.13
CA LYS A 156 9.91 -22.01 -2.59
C LYS A 156 11.11 -21.89 -1.67
N ILE A 157 10.91 -22.00 -0.34
CA ILE A 157 12.01 -22.05 0.64
C ILE A 157 12.89 -23.28 0.40
N GLY A 158 12.29 -24.46 0.24
CA GLY A 158 12.98 -25.72 -0.02
C GLY A 158 13.80 -25.67 -1.32
N ALA A 159 13.24 -25.06 -2.37
CA ALA A 159 13.89 -24.83 -3.65
C ALA A 159 15.00 -23.75 -3.63
N GLY A 160 15.22 -23.09 -2.49
CA GLY A 160 16.27 -22.07 -2.36
C GLY A 160 15.90 -20.71 -2.95
N TYR A 161 14.63 -20.45 -3.25
CA TYR A 161 14.15 -19.18 -3.84
C TYR A 161 14.54 -17.96 -3.00
N PHE A 162 14.48 -18.11 -1.67
CA PHE A 162 14.83 -17.10 -0.68
C PHE A 162 16.33 -17.10 -0.29
N ALA A 163 17.20 -17.79 -1.04
CA ALA A 163 18.64 -17.69 -0.82
C ALA A 163 19.17 -16.26 -1.04
N LYS A 164 18.49 -15.48 -1.90
CA LYS A 164 18.67 -14.04 -2.04
C LYS A 164 17.48 -13.28 -1.44
N PRO A 165 17.67 -12.04 -0.94
CA PRO A 165 16.57 -11.20 -0.46
C PRO A 165 15.51 -10.96 -1.54
N ARG A 166 14.24 -11.11 -1.16
CA ARG A 166 13.07 -10.94 -2.04
C ARG A 166 12.11 -9.90 -1.47
N LEU A 167 11.59 -9.03 -2.34
CA LEU A 167 10.47 -8.14 -2.00
C LEU A 167 9.16 -8.93 -1.96
N ALA A 168 8.23 -8.49 -1.12
CA ALA A 168 6.88 -9.03 -1.07
C ALA A 168 6.20 -9.04 -2.46
N LEU A 169 6.36 -7.96 -3.23
CA LEU A 169 5.81 -7.87 -4.59
C LEU A 169 6.32 -8.98 -5.51
N THR A 170 7.62 -9.30 -5.47
CA THR A 170 8.17 -10.36 -6.33
C THR A 170 7.55 -11.72 -6.00
N VAL A 171 7.41 -12.03 -4.70
CA VAL A 171 6.77 -13.26 -4.25
C VAL A 171 5.28 -13.27 -4.63
N TYR A 172 4.61 -12.12 -4.51
CA TYR A 172 3.20 -11.97 -4.86
C TYR A 172 2.93 -12.20 -6.35
N LEU A 173 3.80 -11.69 -7.23
CA LEU A 173 3.67 -11.92 -8.66
C LEU A 173 3.85 -13.40 -9.01
N GLU A 174 4.86 -14.08 -8.45
CA GLU A 174 5.02 -15.54 -8.66
C GLU A 174 3.83 -16.34 -8.11
N LEU A 175 3.29 -15.94 -6.95
CA LEU A 175 2.11 -16.57 -6.38
C LEU A 175 0.91 -16.48 -7.33
N LYS A 176 0.71 -15.32 -7.97
CA LYS A 176 -0.40 -15.11 -8.92
C LYS A 176 -0.21 -15.85 -10.25
N ASP A 177 1.03 -16.11 -10.63
CA ASP A 177 1.34 -16.85 -11.86
C ASP A 177 1.14 -18.37 -11.65
N GLU A 178 1.44 -18.90 -10.47
CA GLU A 178 1.40 -20.34 -10.19
C GLU A 178 0.07 -20.81 -9.59
N LEU A 179 -0.63 -19.97 -8.84
CA LEU A 179 -1.91 -20.31 -8.23
C LEU A 179 -3.05 -19.53 -8.91
N THR A 180 -4.20 -20.16 -9.06
CA THR A 180 -5.40 -19.52 -9.63
C THR A 180 -5.74 -18.24 -8.88
N ALA A 181 -5.74 -17.11 -9.60
CA ALA A 181 -5.74 -15.75 -9.05
C ALA A 181 -6.97 -15.38 -8.19
N ASP A 182 -8.10 -16.07 -8.36
CA ASP A 182 -9.39 -15.64 -7.80
C ASP A 182 -9.56 -15.94 -6.29
N SER A 183 -8.58 -16.59 -5.65
CA SER A 183 -8.69 -17.01 -4.23
C SER A 183 -7.60 -16.46 -3.31
N LEU A 184 -6.73 -15.56 -3.77
CA LEU A 184 -5.51 -15.18 -3.06
C LEU A 184 -5.28 -13.66 -3.02
N SER A 185 -5.15 -13.12 -1.82
CA SER A 185 -4.92 -11.71 -1.55
C SER A 185 -3.48 -11.43 -1.12
N ALA A 186 -3.05 -10.17 -1.20
CA ALA A 186 -1.75 -9.77 -0.66
C ALA A 186 -1.69 -10.00 0.87
N ALA A 187 -2.84 -9.86 1.54
CA ALA A 187 -3.01 -10.21 2.94
C ALA A 187 -2.74 -11.69 3.25
N ASP A 188 -3.11 -12.63 2.37
CA ASP A 188 -2.82 -14.05 2.57
C ASP A 188 -1.30 -14.31 2.53
N LEU A 189 -0.61 -13.66 1.59
CA LEU A 189 0.85 -13.70 1.50
C LEU A 189 1.50 -13.07 2.73
N GLU A 190 1.08 -11.88 3.15
CA GLU A 190 1.60 -11.20 4.33
C GLU A 190 1.46 -12.11 5.57
N LYS A 191 0.30 -12.75 5.72
CA LYS A 191 0.03 -13.64 6.85
C LYS A 191 0.93 -14.87 6.85
N SER A 192 1.09 -15.53 5.71
CA SER A 192 1.93 -16.72 5.61
C SER A 192 3.41 -16.39 5.82
N LEU A 193 3.91 -15.29 5.26
CA LEU A 193 5.26 -14.79 5.54
C LEU A 193 5.45 -14.41 7.01
N ALA A 194 4.45 -13.82 7.66
CA ALA A 194 4.51 -13.49 9.09
C ALA A 194 4.66 -14.74 9.97
N VAL A 195 4.08 -15.88 9.57
CA VAL A 195 4.28 -17.16 10.27
C VAL A 195 5.71 -17.68 10.05
N LEU A 196 6.19 -17.68 8.80
CA LEU A 196 7.50 -18.20 8.43
C LEU A 196 8.67 -17.34 8.94
N THR A 197 8.40 -16.09 9.33
CA THR A 197 9.38 -15.14 9.89
C THR A 197 9.32 -15.02 11.42
N ARG A 198 8.49 -15.84 12.10
CA ARG A 198 8.50 -15.91 13.57
C ARG A 198 9.87 -16.31 14.10
N THR A 199 10.13 -16.03 15.38
CA THR A 199 11.36 -16.45 16.05
C THR A 199 11.60 -17.95 15.86
N GLY A 200 12.77 -18.30 15.32
CA GLY A 200 13.11 -19.70 14.99
C GLY A 200 12.46 -20.24 13.71
N GLY A 201 11.82 -19.39 12.90
CA GLY A 201 11.25 -19.76 11.60
C GLY A 201 12.27 -19.83 10.47
N PRO A 202 11.87 -20.40 9.31
CA PRO A 202 12.75 -20.62 8.16
C PRO A 202 13.14 -19.35 7.38
N LEU A 203 12.43 -18.24 7.61
CA LEU A 203 12.71 -16.95 6.98
C LEU A 203 13.11 -15.89 8.00
N MET A 204 13.90 -14.93 7.54
CA MET A 204 14.15 -13.66 8.23
C MET A 204 13.67 -12.50 7.36
N ARG A 205 13.42 -11.37 8.01
CA ARG A 205 13.05 -10.12 7.36
C ARG A 205 14.07 -9.04 7.71
N SER A 206 14.60 -8.37 6.70
CA SER A 206 15.55 -7.26 6.84
C SER A 206 15.11 -6.06 6.01
N LYS A 207 15.67 -4.89 6.30
CA LYS A 207 15.38 -3.64 5.59
C LYS A 207 16.57 -3.28 4.71
N ILE A 208 16.35 -3.18 3.40
CA ILE A 208 17.33 -2.80 2.38
C ILE A 208 16.74 -1.61 1.62
N ASP A 209 17.46 -0.50 1.52
CA ASP A 209 17.03 0.71 0.80
C ASP A 209 15.60 1.18 1.13
N THR A 210 15.27 1.13 2.41
CA THR A 210 13.97 1.48 3.00
C THR A 210 12.83 0.48 2.77
N GLN A 211 13.06 -0.63 2.08
CA GLN A 211 12.08 -1.67 1.79
C GLN A 211 12.37 -2.96 2.56
N LEU A 212 11.31 -3.64 3.00
CA LEU A 212 11.36 -4.93 3.67
C LEU A 212 11.60 -6.06 2.67
N HIS A 213 12.60 -6.87 2.95
CA HIS A 213 12.97 -8.03 2.16
C HIS A 213 12.94 -9.30 3.01
N TYR A 214 12.59 -10.41 2.37
CA TYR A 214 12.51 -11.74 2.95
C TYR A 214 13.63 -12.61 2.42
N HIS A 215 14.32 -13.33 3.30
CA HIS A 215 15.40 -14.23 2.92
C HIS A 215 15.49 -15.40 3.89
N LYS A 216 16.17 -16.47 3.46
CA LYS A 216 16.36 -17.68 4.27
C LYS A 216 17.04 -17.34 5.59
N ASN A 217 16.52 -17.93 6.67
CA ASN A 217 17.17 -17.93 7.96
C ASN A 217 18.27 -18.99 7.99
N LEU A 218 19.53 -18.56 7.90
CA LEU A 218 20.66 -19.49 7.89
C LEU A 218 20.81 -20.27 9.21
N LEU A 219 20.27 -19.75 10.32
CA LEU A 219 20.27 -20.42 11.61
C LEU A 219 19.25 -21.57 11.69
N PHE A 220 18.24 -21.59 10.82
CA PHE A 220 17.25 -22.66 10.74
C PHE A 220 17.79 -23.92 10.03
N SER A 221 18.79 -23.74 9.15
CA SER A 221 19.40 -24.82 8.36
C SER A 221 20.10 -25.90 9.20
N ASN A 222 20.45 -25.60 10.46
CA ASN A 222 21.22 -26.49 11.33
C ASN A 222 20.34 -27.46 12.15
N PHE A 223 19.01 -27.44 11.99
CA PHE A 223 18.07 -28.28 12.75
C PHE A 223 17.37 -29.35 11.92
N VAL A 224 17.61 -29.43 10.61
CA VAL A 224 17.19 -30.60 9.82
C VAL A 224 18.24 -31.68 10.02
N VAL A 225 18.01 -32.50 11.05
CA VAL A 225 18.78 -33.70 11.38
C VAL A 225 18.81 -34.60 10.14
N SER A 226 20.01 -34.87 9.62
CA SER A 226 20.22 -35.97 8.67
C SER A 226 19.64 -37.24 9.27
N PRO A 227 18.77 -37.99 8.56
CA PRO A 227 18.52 -39.37 8.95
C PRO A 227 19.84 -40.10 8.83
N LEU A 228 20.36 -40.59 9.95
CA LEU A 228 21.47 -41.52 9.97
C LEU A 228 21.06 -42.75 9.15
N THR A 229 21.65 -42.90 7.97
CA THR A 229 21.79 -44.18 7.25
C THR A 229 23.10 -44.82 7.64
#